data_AF-A0A0C2YDP1-F1
#
_entry.id   AF-A0A0C2YDP1-F1
#
_cell.length_a   1.000
_cell.length_b   1.000
_cell.length_c   1.000
_cell.angle_alpha   90.00
_cell.angle_beta   90.00
_cell.angle_gamma   90.00
#
_symmetry.space_group_name_H-M   'P 1'
#
loop_
_entity.id
_entity.type
_entity.pdbx_description
1 polymer ?
#
loop_
_entity_poly.entity_id
_entity_poly.type
_entity_poly.pdbx_seq_one_letter_code
_entity_poly.pdbx_strand_id
1 'polypeptide(L)'
;MRFFSQSFLYDDSWSIVALAFFLRYPNPYASHVISCDVIALSRAESWVIEESEVDPYGKVVRCVTKNLDHVKVMQVEESVCFAQNAEGIVSRFGWGLTKKIENHGLSRFKANMQRSREGVSLILSLLRQSRLQPMTLGLESAQTGLQVESKPEVSERERRTTVWSKFKTWLHPPPPQE
;
A
#
# COMPACT_ATOMS: atom_id res chain seq x y z
N MET A 1 -13.51 -24.71 9.93
CA MET A 1 -13.45 -23.24 9.94
C MET A 1 -12.16 -22.79 10.62
N ARG A 2 -11.26 -22.12 9.90
CA ARG A 2 -10.08 -21.51 10.50
C ARG A 2 -10.17 -20.02 10.32
N PHE A 3 -10.19 -19.33 11.45
CA PHE A 3 -10.07 -17.89 11.50
C PHE A 3 -8.59 -17.54 11.64
N PHE A 4 -8.14 -16.58 10.86
CA PHE A 4 -6.88 -15.90 11.12
C PHE A 4 -7.21 -14.42 11.29
N SER A 5 -6.76 -13.86 12.41
CA SER A 5 -6.88 -12.45 12.69
C SER A 5 -5.51 -11.95 13.13
N GLN A 6 -5.18 -10.74 12.71
CA GLN A 6 -3.96 -10.05 13.08
C GLN A 6 -4.27 -8.57 13.20
N SER A 7 -3.68 -7.92 14.20
CA SER A 7 -3.87 -6.49 14.45
C SER A 7 -2.51 -5.80 14.44
N PHE A 8 -2.52 -4.55 13.98
CA PHE A 8 -1.34 -3.71 13.88
C PHE A 8 -1.70 -2.28 14.25
N LEU A 9 -0.71 -1.55 14.75
CA LEU A 9 -0.84 -0.13 15.07
C LEU A 9 0.01 0.68 14.08
N TYR A 10 -0.52 1.85 13.71
CA TYR A 10 0.17 2.85 12.90
C TYR A 10 0.31 4.12 13.73
N ASP A 11 1.47 4.77 13.65
CA ASP A 11 1.75 6.01 14.39
C ASP A 11 1.11 7.25 13.72
N ASP A 12 0.55 7.10 12.52
CA ASP A 12 -0.09 8.19 11.79
C ASP A 12 -1.58 8.33 12.11
N SER A 13 -2.11 9.53 11.92
CA SER A 13 -3.55 9.79 12.06
C SER A 13 -4.37 8.93 11.10
N TRP A 14 -5.58 8.54 11.51
CA TRP A 14 -6.52 7.74 10.71
C TRP A 14 -6.68 8.24 9.27
N SER A 15 -6.77 9.56 9.05
CA SER A 15 -6.92 10.14 7.70
C SER A 15 -5.73 9.84 6.79
N ILE A 16 -4.51 9.86 7.34
CA ILE A 16 -3.28 9.55 6.59
C ILE A 16 -3.19 8.05 6.33
N VAL A 17 -3.57 7.21 7.30
CA VAL A 17 -3.60 5.74 7.15
C VAL A 17 -4.64 5.32 6.11
N ALA A 18 -5.84 5.88 6.17
CA ALA A 18 -6.91 5.65 5.19
C ALA A 18 -6.46 6.04 3.78
N LEU A 19 -5.85 7.22 3.63
CA LEU A 19 -5.29 7.65 2.35
C LEU A 19 -4.20 6.69 1.85
N ALA A 20 -3.27 6.30 2.73
CA ALA A 20 -2.21 5.36 2.37
C ALA A 20 -2.76 3.99 1.95
N PHE A 21 -3.88 3.55 2.53
CA PHE A 21 -4.55 2.30 2.15
C PHE A 21 -5.14 2.36 0.73
N PHE A 22 -5.75 3.48 0.34
CA PHE A 22 -6.27 3.65 -1.03
C PHE A 22 -5.16 3.87 -2.07
N LEU A 23 -4.00 4.37 -1.65
CA LEU A 23 -2.83 4.58 -2.51
C LEU A 23 -1.84 3.41 -2.48
N ARG A 24 -2.18 2.29 -1.83
CA ARG A 24 -1.23 1.19 -1.58
C ARG A 24 -0.74 0.49 -2.84
N TYR A 25 -1.42 0.63 -3.97
CA TYR A 25 -0.96 0.09 -5.26
C TYR A 25 -0.67 1.22 -6.26
N PRO A 26 0.38 1.08 -7.08
CA PRO A 26 1.33 -0.06 -7.14
C PRO A 26 2.37 -0.03 -6.00
N ASN A 27 2.84 -1.19 -5.56
CA ASN A 27 3.96 -1.31 -4.62
C ASN A 27 4.79 -2.60 -4.85
N PRO A 28 6.10 -2.61 -4.49
CA PRO A 28 6.99 -3.75 -4.75
C PRO A 28 6.62 -5.04 -4.00
N TYR A 29 5.88 -4.94 -2.89
CA TYR A 29 5.40 -6.08 -2.11
C TYR A 29 4.17 -6.74 -2.75
N ALA A 30 3.54 -6.11 -3.73
CA ALA A 30 2.34 -6.59 -4.39
C ALA A 30 2.43 -6.55 -5.92
N SER A 31 3.57 -6.92 -6.50
CA SER A 31 3.81 -6.93 -7.96
C SER A 31 2.78 -7.70 -8.80
N HIS A 32 2.08 -8.68 -8.21
CA HIS A 32 0.98 -9.41 -8.85
C HIS A 32 -0.30 -8.58 -9.09
N VAL A 33 -0.41 -7.38 -8.52
CA VAL A 33 -1.55 -6.49 -8.75
C VAL A 33 -1.29 -5.71 -10.03
N ILE A 34 -1.99 -6.08 -11.10
CA ILE A 34 -1.79 -5.52 -12.44
C ILE A 34 -2.53 -4.19 -12.59
N SER A 35 -3.78 -4.12 -12.13
CA SER A 35 -4.58 -2.91 -12.08
C SER A 35 -5.47 -2.89 -10.83
N CYS A 36 -5.89 -1.70 -10.42
CA CYS A 36 -6.85 -1.48 -9.34
C CYS A 36 -7.80 -0.40 -9.81
N ASP A 37 -9.04 -0.78 -10.12
CA ASP A 37 -10.02 0.08 -10.78
C ASP A 37 -11.29 0.16 -9.94
N VAL A 38 -11.87 1.35 -9.87
CA VAL A 38 -13.22 1.54 -9.30
C VAL A 38 -14.23 1.15 -10.39
N ILE A 39 -14.49 -0.16 -10.47
CA ILE A 39 -15.41 -0.91 -11.35
C ILE A 39 -15.64 -0.33 -12.76
N ALA A 40 -14.82 -0.77 -13.72
CA ALA A 40 -15.24 -1.41 -14.99
C ALA A 40 -14.00 -1.83 -15.83
N LEU A 41 -13.77 -3.14 -16.00
CA LEU A 41 -12.76 -3.67 -16.93
C LEU A 41 -13.26 -4.98 -17.56
N SER A 42 -12.74 -5.32 -18.75
CA SER A 42 -13.04 -6.55 -19.47
C SER A 42 -11.73 -7.20 -19.92
N ARG A 43 -11.02 -7.95 -19.04
CA ARG A 43 -9.90 -8.87 -19.41
C ARG A 43 -9.11 -9.48 -18.21
N ALA A 44 -9.68 -9.65 -17.02
CA ALA A 44 -8.95 -10.30 -15.92
C ALA A 44 -9.10 -11.84 -15.94
N GLU A 45 -8.00 -12.56 -15.68
CA GLU A 45 -7.97 -14.03 -15.55
C GLU A 45 -8.62 -14.53 -14.25
N SER A 46 -8.64 -13.69 -13.22
CA SER A 46 -9.36 -13.91 -11.97
C SER A 46 -9.92 -12.59 -11.43
N TRP A 47 -11.04 -12.65 -10.70
CA TRP A 47 -11.79 -11.48 -10.27
C TRP A 47 -11.87 -11.39 -8.74
N VAL A 48 -11.36 -10.30 -8.19
CA VAL A 48 -11.50 -9.97 -6.78
C VAL A 48 -12.24 -8.65 -6.69
N ILE A 49 -13.26 -8.59 -5.83
CA ILE A 49 -13.96 -7.35 -5.52
C ILE A 49 -13.50 -6.83 -4.17
N GLU A 50 -13.23 -5.52 -4.12
CA GLU A 50 -12.96 -4.78 -2.90
C GLU A 50 -14.12 -3.82 -2.63
N GLU A 51 -14.88 -4.10 -1.59
CA GLU A 51 -15.96 -3.24 -1.09
C GLU A 51 -15.42 -2.47 0.12
N SER A 52 -15.39 -1.14 0.04
CA SER A 52 -14.92 -0.31 1.15
C SER A 52 -15.93 0.77 1.51
N GLU A 53 -16.05 1.03 2.80
CA GLU A 53 -16.90 2.05 3.40
C GLU A 53 -16.04 2.93 4.31
N VAL A 54 -16.17 4.25 4.17
CA VAL A 54 -15.45 5.23 4.97
C VAL A 54 -16.46 6.02 5.79
N ASP A 55 -16.37 5.92 7.12
CA ASP A 55 -17.05 6.79 8.06
C ASP A 55 -16.06 7.85 8.57
N PRO A 56 -16.07 9.09 8.03
CA PRO A 56 -15.15 10.14 8.43
C PRO A 56 -15.44 10.70 9.83
N TYR A 57 -16.67 10.57 10.33
CA TYR A 57 -17.06 11.08 11.64
C TYR A 57 -16.67 10.11 12.74
N GLY A 58 -16.98 8.83 12.56
CA GLY A 58 -16.52 7.75 13.44
C GLY A 58 -15.04 7.40 13.26
N LYS A 59 -14.40 7.89 12.19
CA LYS A 59 -13.01 7.62 11.81
C LYS A 59 -12.74 6.13 11.71
N VAL A 60 -13.58 5.49 10.89
CA VAL A 60 -13.51 4.07 10.60
C VAL A 60 -13.47 3.86 9.09
N VAL A 61 -12.53 3.05 8.62
CA VAL A 61 -12.57 2.47 7.27
C VAL A 61 -12.81 0.98 7.43
N ARG A 62 -13.85 0.46 6.77
CA ARG A 62 -14.08 -0.97 6.62
C ARG A 62 -13.83 -1.34 5.18
N CYS A 63 -13.11 -2.42 4.96
CA CYS A 63 -12.83 -2.95 3.64
C CYS A 63 -13.05 -4.46 3.66
N VAL A 64 -13.77 -4.98 2.68
CA VAL A 64 -13.98 -6.40 2.46
C VAL A 64 -13.51 -6.75 1.06
N THR A 65 -12.57 -7.67 0.98
CA THR A 65 -12.04 -8.19 -0.27
C THR A 65 -12.45 -9.65 -0.43
N LYS A 66 -13.12 -9.99 -1.53
CA LYS A 66 -13.56 -11.37 -1.81
C LYS A 66 -13.31 -11.75 -3.26
N ASN A 67 -12.95 -13.02 -3.50
CA ASN A 67 -12.92 -13.55 -4.86
C ASN A 67 -14.34 -13.76 -5.38
N LEU A 68 -14.57 -13.38 -6.65
CA LEU A 68 -15.84 -13.55 -7.35
C LEU A 68 -15.91 -14.88 -8.12
N ASP A 69 -14.75 -15.41 -8.50
CA ASP A 69 -14.56 -16.61 -9.28
C ASP A 69 -13.92 -17.74 -8.44
N HIS A 70 -13.98 -18.98 -8.93
CA HIS A 70 -13.43 -20.16 -8.25
C HIS A 70 -13.94 -20.43 -6.81
N VAL A 71 -15.04 -19.77 -6.38
CA VAL A 71 -15.64 -19.90 -5.04
C VAL A 71 -16.05 -21.33 -4.66
N LYS A 72 -16.34 -22.18 -5.65
CA LYS A 72 -16.63 -23.61 -5.45
C LYS A 72 -15.41 -24.43 -5.04
N VAL A 73 -14.21 -23.92 -5.26
CA VAL A 73 -12.94 -24.56 -4.87
C VAL A 73 -12.42 -23.91 -3.59
N MET A 74 -12.38 -22.58 -3.54
CA MET A 74 -11.97 -21.83 -2.37
C MET A 74 -12.63 -20.46 -2.42
N GLN A 75 -13.28 -20.07 -1.32
CA GLN A 75 -13.73 -18.70 -1.12
C GLN A 75 -12.82 -18.07 -0.05
N VAL A 76 -12.40 -16.84 -0.32
CA VAL A 76 -11.52 -16.04 0.52
C VAL A 76 -12.24 -14.73 0.75
N GLU A 77 -12.44 -14.38 2.01
CA GLU A 77 -12.98 -13.10 2.43
C GLU A 77 -12.02 -12.48 3.44
N GLU A 78 -11.35 -11.42 3.01
CA GLU A 78 -10.49 -10.60 3.86
C GLU A 78 -11.30 -9.40 4.34
N SER A 79 -11.43 -9.23 5.65
CA SER A 79 -12.00 -8.03 6.24
C SER A 79 -10.87 -7.22 6.86
N VAL A 80 -10.78 -5.94 6.52
CA VAL A 80 -9.84 -4.99 7.11
C VAL A 80 -10.63 -3.86 7.75
N CYS A 81 -10.27 -3.50 8.98
CA CYS A 81 -10.86 -2.37 9.69
C CYS A 81 -9.73 -1.46 10.20
N PHE A 82 -9.75 -0.19 9.80
CA PHE A 82 -8.93 0.86 10.39
C PHE A 82 -9.81 1.75 11.24
N ALA A 83 -9.51 1.83 12.53
CA ALA A 83 -10.24 2.69 13.48
C ALA A 83 -9.25 3.50 14.31
N GLN A 84 -9.58 4.77 14.60
CA GLN A 84 -8.73 5.59 15.47
C GLN A 84 -8.75 5.14 16.95
N ASN A 85 -9.72 4.32 17.39
CA ASN A 85 -9.79 3.74 18.74
C ASN A 85 -10.81 2.56 18.82
N ALA A 86 -10.56 1.41 18.17
CA ALA A 86 -11.32 0.18 18.47
C ALA A 86 -10.63 -1.12 18.02
N GLU A 87 -10.80 -2.14 18.84
CA GLU A 87 -10.24 -3.48 18.79
C GLU A 87 -10.82 -4.36 17.68
N GLY A 88 -9.94 -5.16 17.09
CA GLY A 88 -10.27 -6.52 16.62
C GLY A 88 -11.08 -6.66 15.33
N ILE A 89 -10.44 -7.19 14.30
CA ILE A 89 -11.09 -7.65 13.07
C ILE A 89 -11.61 -9.08 13.28
N VAL A 90 -12.88 -9.31 12.94
CA VAL A 90 -13.50 -10.64 12.84
C VAL A 90 -13.95 -10.88 11.40
N SER A 91 -13.27 -11.79 10.69
CA SER A 91 -13.71 -12.32 9.38
C SER A 91 -14.54 -13.59 9.60
N ARG A 92 -15.60 -13.83 8.80
CA ARG A 92 -16.44 -15.03 8.89
C ARG A 92 -16.33 -15.82 7.59
N PHE A 93 -15.79 -17.04 7.65
CA PHE A 93 -15.70 -17.90 6.48
C PHE A 93 -16.12 -19.35 6.76
N GLY A 94 -17.09 -19.89 6.04
CA GLY A 94 -17.53 -21.28 6.16
C GLY A 94 -17.05 -22.15 5.00
N TRP A 95 -16.47 -23.33 5.24
CA TRP A 95 -16.25 -24.39 4.23
C TRP A 95 -15.82 -25.73 4.82
N GLY A 96 -15.95 -26.80 4.02
CA GLY A 96 -15.41 -28.15 4.22
C GLY A 96 -14.56 -28.64 3.03
N LEU A 97 -13.22 -28.71 3.21
CA LEU A 97 -12.24 -29.34 2.29
C LEU A 97 -11.12 -30.03 3.09
N THR A 98 -10.23 -30.73 2.39
CA THR A 98 -9.10 -31.48 2.97
C THR A 98 -7.94 -30.59 3.45
N LYS A 99 -7.30 -31.01 4.55
CA LYS A 99 -6.28 -30.30 5.36
C LYS A 99 -5.10 -29.65 4.59
N LYS A 100 -4.71 -30.16 3.41
CA LYS A 100 -3.57 -29.63 2.63
C LYS A 100 -3.90 -28.31 1.92
N ILE A 101 -5.08 -28.23 1.30
CA ILE A 101 -5.55 -27.03 0.60
C ILE A 101 -5.75 -25.91 1.62
N GLU A 102 -6.28 -26.24 2.81
CA GLU A 102 -6.46 -25.30 3.92
C GLU A 102 -5.14 -24.69 4.41
N ASN A 103 -4.09 -25.51 4.58
CA ASN A 103 -2.79 -25.01 5.02
C ASN A 103 -2.14 -24.12 3.95
N HIS A 104 -2.29 -24.46 2.67
CA HIS A 104 -1.81 -23.61 1.58
C HIS A 104 -2.54 -22.26 1.58
N GLY A 105 -3.87 -22.27 1.67
CA GLY A 105 -4.69 -21.07 1.75
C GLY A 105 -4.32 -20.18 2.93
N LEU A 106 -4.13 -20.77 4.12
CA LEU A 106 -3.73 -20.03 5.32
C LEU A 106 -2.34 -19.39 5.18
N SER A 107 -1.37 -20.11 4.60
CA SER A 107 -0.02 -19.57 4.37
C SER A 107 -0.05 -18.38 3.40
N ARG A 108 -0.82 -18.51 2.31
CA ARG A 108 -1.05 -17.42 1.35
C ARG A 108 -1.73 -16.22 1.99
N PHE A 109 -2.76 -16.45 2.81
CA PHE A 109 -3.47 -15.37 3.51
C PHE A 109 -2.53 -14.56 4.42
N LYS A 110 -1.70 -15.24 5.22
CA LYS A 110 -0.68 -14.58 6.05
C LYS A 110 0.30 -13.75 5.23
N ALA A 111 0.77 -14.30 4.10
CA ALA A 111 1.66 -13.56 3.20
C ALA A 111 0.97 -12.34 2.59
N ASN A 112 -0.33 -12.41 2.27
CA ASN A 112 -1.11 -11.29 1.75
C ASN A 112 -1.23 -10.17 2.78
N MET A 113 -1.56 -10.50 4.03
CA MET A 113 -1.66 -9.51 5.11
C MET A 113 -0.33 -8.79 5.34
N GLN A 114 0.79 -9.53 5.33
CA GLN A 114 2.12 -8.93 5.48
C GLN A 114 2.47 -8.00 4.30
N ARG A 115 2.20 -8.42 3.07
CA ARG A 115 2.45 -7.59 1.86
C ARG A 115 1.58 -6.33 1.85
N SER A 116 0.32 -6.44 2.29
CA SER A 116 -0.59 -5.30 2.45
C SER A 116 -0.04 -4.29 3.45
N ARG A 117 0.39 -4.76 4.64
CA ARG A 117 1.02 -3.93 5.67
C ARG A 117 2.26 -3.22 5.15
N GLU A 118 3.14 -3.93 4.46
CA GLU A 118 4.37 -3.36 3.89
C GLU A 118 4.06 -2.29 2.84
N GLY A 119 3.06 -2.52 1.98
CA GLY A 119 2.57 -1.54 1.01
C GLY A 119 2.05 -0.27 1.68
N VAL A 120 1.19 -0.38 2.70
CA VAL A 120 0.69 0.78 3.45
C VAL A 120 1.83 1.52 4.14
N SER A 121 2.74 0.80 4.80
CA SER A 121 3.90 1.40 5.48
C SER A 121 4.82 2.15 4.51
N LEU A 122 5.00 1.63 3.29
CA LEU A 122 5.75 2.31 2.24
C LEU A 122 5.09 3.65 1.90
N ILE A 123 3.79 3.67 1.62
CA ILE A 123 3.08 4.90 1.27
C ILE A 123 3.11 5.91 2.43
N LEU A 124 2.92 5.47 3.67
CA LEU A 124 3.06 6.34 4.85
C LEU A 124 4.45 7.00 4.90
N SER A 125 5.51 6.24 4.64
CA SER A 125 6.88 6.79 4.60
C SER A 125 7.03 7.86 3.50
N LEU A 126 6.40 7.65 2.35
CA LEU A 126 6.44 8.58 1.22
C LEU A 126 5.63 9.85 1.50
N LEU A 127 4.45 9.74 2.10
CA LEU A 127 3.63 10.87 2.54
C LEU A 127 4.33 11.71 3.61
N ARG A 128 5.08 11.08 4.53
CA ARG A 128 5.91 11.80 5.50
C ARG A 128 7.05 12.56 4.83
N GLN A 129 7.73 11.93 3.86
CA GLN A 129 8.83 12.55 3.13
C GLN A 129 8.38 13.74 2.27
N SER A 130 7.24 13.64 1.60
CA SER A 130 6.72 14.73 0.76
C SER A 130 6.38 15.97 1.58
N ARG A 131 5.87 15.81 2.81
CA ARG A 131 5.60 16.92 3.73
C ARG A 131 6.86 17.64 4.22
N LEU A 132 8.01 16.99 4.18
CA LEU A 132 9.30 17.57 4.57
C LEU A 132 10.04 18.25 3.41
N GLN A 133 9.59 18.05 2.17
CA GLN A 133 10.13 18.76 1.02
C GLN A 133 9.35 20.08 0.84
N PRO A 134 10.00 21.26 0.92
CA PRO A 134 9.34 22.49 0.51
C PRO A 134 8.99 22.36 -0.97
N MET A 135 7.72 22.51 -1.28
CA MET A 135 7.18 22.46 -2.63
C MET A 135 7.71 23.67 -3.40
N THR A 136 8.90 23.56 -3.97
CA THR A 136 9.35 24.45 -5.03
C THR A 136 8.56 24.07 -6.29
N LEU A 137 7.36 24.65 -6.40
CA LEU A 137 6.69 24.81 -7.68
C LEU A 137 7.67 25.55 -8.59
N GLY A 138 7.96 24.95 -9.74
CA GLY A 138 9.12 25.30 -10.58
C GLY A 138 9.27 26.79 -10.84
N LEU A 139 10.19 27.43 -10.10
CA LEU A 139 10.88 28.59 -10.60
C LEU A 139 11.95 28.07 -11.54
N GLU A 140 11.63 28.09 -12.84
CA GLU A 140 12.64 28.07 -13.87
C GLU A 140 13.68 29.15 -13.57
N SER A 141 14.93 28.79 -13.80
CA SER A 141 16.12 29.61 -13.64
C SER A 141 16.02 30.91 -14.44
N ALA A 142 15.47 31.96 -13.84
CA ALA A 142 15.74 33.32 -14.27
C ALA A 142 17.13 33.70 -13.77
N GLN A 143 18.12 33.57 -14.68
CA GLN A 143 19.42 34.18 -14.54
C GLN A 143 19.23 35.69 -14.27
N THR A 144 19.50 36.12 -13.05
CA THR A 144 19.83 37.51 -12.79
C THR A 144 21.07 37.50 -11.91
N GLY A 145 22.19 37.89 -12.51
CA GLY A 145 23.49 37.89 -11.87
C GLY A 145 23.52 38.85 -10.69
N LEU A 146 24.20 38.40 -9.63
CA LEU A 146 25.07 39.20 -8.78
C LEU A 146 25.96 38.20 -8.04
N GLN A 147 27.22 38.13 -8.47
CA GLN A 147 28.27 37.40 -7.76
C GLN A 147 28.48 38.06 -6.39
N VAL A 148 28.29 37.30 -5.32
CA VAL A 148 28.99 37.53 -4.05
C VAL A 148 29.58 36.19 -3.64
N GLU A 149 30.90 36.16 -3.70
CA GLU A 149 31.74 35.01 -3.40
C GLU A 149 31.92 34.91 -1.88
N SER A 150 31.42 33.82 -1.30
CA SER A 150 31.82 33.38 0.04
C SER A 150 31.73 31.86 0.16
N LYS A 151 32.89 31.20 0.23
CA LYS A 151 33.03 29.82 0.73
C LYS A 151 32.46 29.77 2.16
N PRO A 152 31.78 28.69 2.59
CA PRO A 152 32.55 27.56 3.13
C PRO A 152 31.91 26.15 2.96
N GLU A 153 32.72 25.16 3.32
CA GLU A 153 32.37 23.82 3.83
C GLU A 153 31.65 22.81 2.93
N VAL A 154 32.46 21.84 2.49
CA VAL A 154 32.01 20.52 2.03
C VAL A 154 31.40 19.78 3.23
N SER A 155 30.09 19.93 3.45
CA SER A 155 29.37 19.04 4.36
C SER A 155 29.13 17.70 3.65
N GLU A 156 29.52 16.61 4.30
CA GLU A 156 29.11 15.23 4.04
C GLU A 156 27.60 15.11 3.87
N ARG A 157 27.12 15.41 2.66
CA ARG A 157 25.78 15.03 2.22
C ARG A 157 25.88 13.60 1.73
N GLU A 158 26.00 12.69 2.69
CA GLU A 158 25.93 11.26 2.44
C GLU A 158 24.72 10.95 1.57
N ARG A 159 24.97 10.12 0.55
CA ARG A 159 24.02 9.61 -0.44
C ARG A 159 22.94 8.79 0.26
N ARG A 160 21.99 9.42 0.95
CA ARG A 160 20.73 8.79 1.28
C ARG A 160 19.97 8.67 -0.04
N THR A 161 20.12 7.52 -0.69
CA THR A 161 19.17 7.07 -1.70
C THR A 161 17.80 7.07 -1.03
N THR A 162 17.03 8.14 -1.25
CA THR A 162 15.70 8.31 -0.67
C THR A 162 14.87 7.09 -1.06
N VAL A 163 14.01 6.58 -0.18
CA VAL A 163 13.09 5.47 -0.51
C VAL A 163 12.34 5.76 -1.81
N TRP A 164 12.05 7.04 -2.07
CA TRP A 164 11.55 7.57 -3.33
C TRP A 164 12.44 7.30 -4.56
N SER A 165 13.77 7.40 -4.47
CA SER A 165 14.67 7.08 -5.59
C SER A 165 14.59 5.60 -5.93
N LYS A 166 14.55 4.72 -4.93
CA LYS A 166 14.38 3.27 -5.12
C LYS A 166 13.02 2.94 -5.72
N PHE A 167 11.96 3.58 -5.24
CA PHE A 167 10.61 3.41 -5.77
C PHE A 167 10.48 3.91 -7.22
N LYS A 168 11.08 5.05 -7.55
CA LYS A 168 11.09 5.60 -8.90
C LYS A 168 11.86 4.70 -9.87
N THR A 169 13.00 4.14 -9.46
CA THR A 169 13.74 3.14 -10.26
C THR A 169 12.95 1.84 -10.42
N TRP A 170 12.12 1.46 -9.44
CA TRP A 170 11.24 0.30 -9.55
C TRP A 170 10.07 0.53 -10.52
N LEU A 171 9.44 1.70 -10.48
CA LEU A 171 8.38 2.08 -11.43
C LEU A 171 8.91 2.25 -12.86
N HIS A 172 10.13 2.75 -12.99
CA HIS A 172 10.79 3.01 -14.27
C HIS A 172 12.19 2.39 -14.26
N PRO A 173 12.29 1.07 -14.51
CA PRO A 173 13.60 0.43 -14.61
C PRO A 173 14.38 1.03 -15.80
N PRO A 174 15.71 1.17 -15.68
CA PRO A 174 16.53 1.61 -16.81
C PRO A 174 16.41 0.62 -17.96
N PRO A 175 16.51 1.09 -19.23
CA PRO A 175 16.50 0.20 -20.38
C PRO A 175 17.67 -0.81 -20.29
N PRO A 176 17.51 -2.02 -20.84
CA PRO A 176 18.59 -3.00 -20.87
C PRO A 176 19.81 -2.41 -21.58
N GLN A 177 21.00 -2.62 -21.01
CA GLN A 177 22.26 -2.27 -21.66
C GLN A 177 22.48 -3.28 -22.81
N GLU A 178 22.70 -2.76 -24.01
CA GLU A 178 22.99 -3.54 -25.22
C GLU A 178 24.28 -4.37 -25.10
#